data_AF-D7VR61-F1
#
_entry.id   AF-D7VR61-F1
#
_cell.length_a   1.000
_cell.length_b   1.000
_cell.length_c   1.000
_cell.angle_alpha   90.00
_cell.angle_beta   90.00
_cell.angle_gamma   90.00
#
_symmetry.space_group_name_H-M   'P 1'
#
loop_
_entity.id
_entity.type
_entity.pdbx_description
1 polymer ?
#
loop_
_entity_poly.entity_id
_entity_poly.type
_entity_poly.pdbx_seq_one_letter_code
_entity_poly.pdbx_strand_id
1 'polypeptide(L)'
;MMIFGIFIFFVFLDMYSAAEENYLKSMLSLENSHGEVSINELSKRLNLKMPTVNGMIKKFAEKGLVHYESYKPIRLTDPGKKEASMILRKHRLTEMFLARMMGFGWEEVHEIAEQIEHIQSTKFFDKMDELLGFPKFDPHGSPIPDINGKVVSPKYKSLTEIASGSVVRLMAIGDSSQEFLQYLNSKNIHLTAEINVLSKEAFDGNMTVRIQEGKPVVLSKIATDKLLVS
;
A
#
# COMPACT_ATOMS: atom_id res chain seq x y z
N MET A 1 17.00 -17.43 51.79
CA MET A 1 17.25 -18.40 50.71
C MET A 1 15.91 -19.06 50.38
N MET A 2 15.23 -18.62 49.31
CA MET A 2 14.22 -19.34 48.51
C MET A 2 13.40 -18.37 47.66
N ILE A 3 13.70 -18.41 46.34
CA ILE A 3 12.80 -18.30 45.19
C ILE A 3 12.06 -16.96 44.98
N PHE A 4 12.78 -15.96 44.45
CA PHE A 4 12.20 -15.00 43.50
C PHE A 4 12.19 -15.67 42.11
N GLY A 5 11.14 -16.42 41.82
CA GLY A 5 10.94 -17.09 40.55
C GLY A 5 10.30 -16.15 39.53
N ILE A 6 11.13 -15.56 38.67
CA ILE A 6 10.88 -15.32 37.24
C ILE A 6 9.43 -14.92 36.89
N PHE A 7 9.10 -13.64 37.10
CA PHE A 7 7.99 -12.96 36.44
C PHE A 7 8.52 -12.11 35.26
N ILE A 8 9.42 -12.71 34.45
CA ILE A 8 9.93 -12.14 33.21
C ILE A 8 9.73 -13.19 32.14
N PHE A 9 8.50 -13.33 31.65
CA PHE A 9 8.23 -14.05 30.41
C PHE A 9 6.97 -13.45 29.76
N PHE A 10 7.09 -13.10 28.48
CA PHE A 10 6.08 -12.50 27.60
C PHE A 10 5.89 -10.96 27.63
N VAL A 11 6.99 -10.23 27.44
CA VAL A 11 6.98 -9.16 26.41
C VAL A 11 8.10 -9.50 25.43
N PHE A 12 7.96 -10.62 24.73
CA PHE A 12 8.65 -10.74 23.45
C PHE A 12 7.92 -9.76 22.52
N LEU A 13 8.53 -8.62 22.23
CA LEU A 13 8.33 -8.03 20.91
C LEU A 13 8.76 -9.15 19.95
N ASP A 14 7.81 -9.87 19.37
CA ASP A 14 8.12 -10.84 18.33
C ASP A 14 8.71 -10.06 17.17
N MET A 15 10.05 -10.04 17.11
CA MET A 15 10.79 -9.36 16.07
C MET A 15 10.69 -10.23 14.81
N TYR A 16 9.87 -9.81 13.86
CA TYR A 16 9.70 -10.49 12.60
C TYR A 16 10.91 -10.25 11.70
N SER A 17 11.29 -11.28 10.95
CA SER A 17 12.26 -11.10 9.86
C SER A 17 11.64 -10.25 8.74
N ALA A 18 12.47 -9.56 7.95
CA ALA A 18 12.02 -8.83 6.76
C ALA A 18 11.17 -9.70 5.82
N ALA A 19 11.51 -10.99 5.71
CA ALA A 19 10.71 -11.95 4.95
C ALA A 19 9.29 -12.12 5.54
N GLU A 20 9.18 -12.33 6.85
CA GLU A 20 7.87 -12.45 7.50
C GLU A 20 7.03 -11.18 7.39
N GLU A 21 7.66 -10.00 7.55
CA GLU A 21 6.99 -8.71 7.37
C GLU A 21 6.43 -8.57 5.94
N ASN A 22 7.22 -8.94 4.93
CA ASN A 22 6.79 -8.91 3.53
C ASN A 22 5.62 -9.85 3.23
N TYR A 23 5.55 -11.02 3.87
CA TYR A 23 4.37 -11.88 3.75
C TYR A 23 3.13 -11.23 4.37
N LEU A 24 3.23 -10.66 5.57
CA LEU A 24 2.11 -10.02 6.27
C LEU A 24 1.58 -8.82 5.46
N LYS A 25 2.48 -7.94 5.01
CA LYS A 25 2.15 -6.80 4.14
C LYS A 25 1.49 -7.26 2.83
N SER A 26 2.03 -8.30 2.20
CA SER A 26 1.45 -8.85 0.96
C SER A 26 0.08 -9.47 1.17
N MET A 27 -0.15 -10.20 2.27
CA MET A 27 -1.47 -10.75 2.59
C MET A 27 -2.50 -9.64 2.80
N LEU A 28 -2.14 -8.56 3.51
CA LEU A 28 -3.02 -7.42 3.71
C LEU A 28 -3.39 -6.74 2.37
N SER A 29 -2.43 -6.61 1.45
CA SER A 29 -2.67 -6.03 0.12
C SER A 29 -3.49 -6.92 -0.82
N LEU A 30 -3.45 -8.24 -0.63
CA LEU A 30 -4.14 -9.22 -1.49
C LEU A 30 -5.50 -9.67 -0.91
N GLU A 31 -5.88 -9.18 0.26
CA GLU A 31 -7.14 -9.52 0.90
C GLU A 31 -8.33 -9.08 0.03
N ASN A 32 -9.20 -10.02 -0.34
CA ASN A 32 -10.40 -9.73 -1.11
C ASN A 32 -11.53 -9.15 -0.22
N SER A 33 -12.69 -8.85 -0.81
CA SER A 33 -13.84 -8.30 -0.08
C SER A 33 -14.39 -9.20 1.05
N HIS A 34 -14.06 -10.50 1.07
CA HIS A 34 -14.46 -11.46 2.10
C HIS A 34 -13.38 -11.70 3.16
N GLY A 35 -12.26 -11.01 3.03
CA GLY A 35 -11.15 -11.12 3.96
C GLY A 35 -10.19 -12.28 3.68
N GLU A 36 -10.18 -12.76 2.44
CA GLU A 36 -9.47 -13.98 2.05
C GLU A 36 -8.28 -13.68 1.13
N VAL A 37 -7.21 -14.45 1.29
CA VAL A 37 -5.98 -14.37 0.50
C VAL A 37 -5.71 -15.72 -0.18
N SER A 38 -5.45 -15.66 -1.48
CA SER A 38 -5.06 -16.83 -2.28
C SER A 38 -3.57 -17.14 -2.11
N ILE A 39 -3.23 -18.41 -1.81
CA ILE A 39 -1.84 -18.89 -1.79
C ILE A 39 -1.16 -18.68 -3.14
N ASN A 40 -1.89 -18.86 -4.24
CA ASN A 40 -1.34 -18.72 -5.58
C ASN A 40 -0.95 -17.25 -5.85
N GLU A 41 -1.84 -16.30 -5.53
CA GLU A 41 -1.56 -14.87 -5.69
C GLU A 41 -0.43 -14.42 -4.78
N LEU A 42 -0.40 -14.88 -3.52
CA LEU A 42 0.68 -14.60 -2.59
C LEU A 42 2.03 -15.14 -3.12
N SER A 43 2.03 -16.34 -3.72
CA SER A 43 3.23 -16.93 -4.31
C SER A 43 3.77 -16.13 -5.50
N LYS A 44 2.87 -15.61 -6.34
CA LYS A 44 3.24 -14.73 -7.46
C LYS A 44 3.77 -13.39 -6.95
N ARG A 45 3.08 -12.77 -5.98
CA ARG A 45 3.44 -11.47 -5.40
C ARG A 45 4.83 -11.49 -4.76
N LEU A 46 5.15 -12.55 -4.02
CA LEU A 46 6.44 -12.72 -3.34
C LEU A 46 7.52 -13.33 -4.24
N ASN A 47 7.17 -13.75 -5.46
CA ASN A 47 8.05 -14.51 -6.36
C ASN A 47 8.64 -15.78 -5.69
N LEU A 48 7.79 -16.55 -5.00
CA LEU A 48 8.17 -17.76 -4.27
C LEU A 48 7.36 -18.97 -4.75
N LYS A 49 7.92 -20.16 -4.60
CA LYS A 49 7.20 -21.41 -4.90
C LYS A 49 6.09 -21.64 -3.87
N MET A 50 4.92 -22.13 -4.32
CA MET A 50 3.77 -22.41 -3.43
C MET A 50 4.11 -23.26 -2.19
N PRO A 51 4.96 -24.32 -2.25
CA PRO A 51 5.33 -25.07 -1.06
C PRO A 51 6.07 -24.23 -0.01
N THR A 52 6.93 -23.29 -0.44
CA THR A 52 7.62 -22.35 0.45
C THR A 52 6.64 -21.42 1.13
N VAL A 53 5.68 -20.86 0.37
CA VAL A 53 4.59 -20.04 0.91
C VAL A 53 3.78 -20.81 1.92
N ASN A 54 3.32 -22.02 1.58
CA ASN A 54 2.51 -22.86 2.45
C ASN A 54 3.25 -23.20 3.76
N GLY A 55 4.57 -23.44 3.70
CA GLY A 55 5.40 -23.64 4.88
C GLY A 55 5.41 -22.43 5.81
N MET A 56 5.53 -21.22 5.28
CA MET A 56 5.47 -19.99 6.09
C MET A 56 4.08 -19.75 6.68
N ILE A 57 3.02 -20.01 5.92
CA ILE A 57 1.63 -19.83 6.39
C ILE A 57 1.32 -20.75 7.58
N LYS A 58 1.82 -21.99 7.57
CA LYS A 58 1.70 -22.88 8.74
C LYS A 58 2.39 -22.32 9.98
N LYS A 59 3.58 -21.74 9.84
CA LYS A 59 4.27 -21.06 10.94
C LYS A 59 3.48 -19.86 11.46
N PHE A 60 2.86 -19.07 10.58
CA PHE A 60 1.99 -17.98 11.01
C PHE A 60 0.73 -18.47 11.71
N ALA A 61 0.18 -19.63 11.33
CA ALA A 61 -0.94 -20.23 12.03
C ALA A 61 -0.55 -20.66 13.45
N GLU A 62 0.64 -21.26 13.62
CA GLU A 62 1.22 -21.59 14.93
C GLU A 62 1.44 -20.34 15.79
N LYS A 63 1.82 -19.21 15.18
CA LYS A 63 1.94 -17.89 15.84
C LYS A 63 0.60 -17.18 16.05
N GLY A 64 -0.52 -17.76 15.61
CA GLY A 64 -1.85 -17.16 15.73
C GLY A 64 -2.08 -15.92 14.87
N LEU A 65 -1.27 -15.68 13.82
CA LEU A 65 -1.38 -14.52 12.93
C LEU A 65 -2.34 -14.76 11.77
N VAL A 66 -2.54 -16.02 11.36
CA VAL A 66 -3.47 -16.38 10.28
C VAL A 66 -4.38 -17.53 10.70
N HIS A 67 -5.60 -17.54 10.18
CA HIS A 67 -6.42 -18.74 10.10
C HIS A 67 -6.03 -19.53 8.85
N TYR A 68 -5.60 -20.77 9.06
CA TYR A 68 -5.19 -21.69 8.00
C TYR A 68 -5.92 -23.01 8.15
N GLU A 69 -6.53 -23.46 7.05
CA GLU A 69 -7.09 -24.80 6.91
C GLU A 69 -6.74 -25.33 5.52
N SER A 70 -6.43 -26.62 5.44
CA SER A 70 -6.11 -27.27 4.18
C SER A 70 -7.21 -27.03 3.14
N TYR A 71 -6.81 -26.64 1.93
CA TYR A 71 -7.69 -26.34 0.79
C TYR A 71 -8.63 -25.14 0.96
N LYS A 72 -8.50 -24.35 2.03
CA LYS A 72 -9.24 -23.10 2.21
C LYS A 72 -8.37 -21.87 1.96
N PRO A 73 -8.98 -20.72 1.62
CA PRO A 73 -8.27 -19.45 1.57
C PRO A 73 -7.67 -19.06 2.92
N ILE A 74 -6.57 -18.32 2.90
CA ILE A 74 -5.93 -17.81 4.11
C ILE A 74 -6.71 -16.58 4.58
N ARG A 75 -6.86 -16.42 5.90
CA ARG A 75 -7.39 -15.18 6.48
C ARG A 75 -6.42 -14.67 7.55
N LEU A 76 -6.09 -13.38 7.52
CA LEU A 76 -5.38 -12.76 8.63
C LEU A 76 -6.31 -12.73 9.85
N THR A 77 -5.76 -13.07 11.02
CA THR A 77 -6.42 -12.80 12.32
C THR A 77 -6.33 -11.31 12.67
N ASP A 78 -7.02 -10.85 13.70
CA ASP A 78 -6.90 -9.45 14.16
C ASP A 78 -5.45 -9.08 14.55
N PRO A 79 -4.70 -9.90 15.31
CA PRO A 79 -3.26 -9.67 15.52
C PRO A 79 -2.45 -9.60 14.22
N GLY A 80 -2.71 -10.51 13.27
CA GLY A 80 -2.02 -10.52 11.97
C GLY A 80 -2.31 -9.28 11.13
N LYS A 81 -3.56 -8.82 11.12
CA LYS A 81 -3.96 -7.57 10.45
C LYS A 81 -3.30 -6.36 11.07
N LYS A 82 -3.23 -6.31 12.41
CA LYS A 82 -2.57 -5.23 13.13
C LYS A 82 -1.09 -5.18 12.76
N GLU A 83 -0.39 -6.30 12.81
CA GLU A 83 1.03 -6.37 12.47
C GLU A 83 1.29 -5.94 11.01
N ALA A 84 0.55 -6.52 10.06
CA ALA A 84 0.63 -6.15 8.65
C ALA A 84 0.38 -4.65 8.42
N SER A 85 -0.58 -4.06 9.15
CA SER A 85 -0.89 -2.65 9.05
C SER A 85 0.20 -1.76 9.65
N MET A 86 0.87 -2.21 10.72
CA MET A 86 2.00 -1.47 11.29
C MET A 86 3.21 -1.50 10.35
N ILE A 87 3.48 -2.62 9.68
CA ILE A 87 4.52 -2.69 8.62
C ILE A 87 4.17 -1.74 7.47
N LEU A 88 2.93 -1.78 6.98
CA LEU A 88 2.46 -0.87 5.93
C LEU A 88 2.55 0.61 6.34
N ARG A 89 2.32 0.92 7.62
CA ARG A 89 2.51 2.27 8.16
C ARG A 89 3.97 2.71 8.08
N LYS A 90 4.92 1.86 8.46
CA LYS A 90 6.37 2.15 8.34
C LYS A 90 6.76 2.42 6.88
N HIS A 91 6.29 1.59 5.95
CA HIS A 91 6.50 1.77 4.51
C HIS A 91 6.04 3.16 4.05
N ARG A 92 4.76 3.46 4.25
CA ARG A 92 4.13 4.68 3.76
C ARG A 92 4.66 5.96 4.41
N LEU A 93 5.01 5.91 5.69
CA LEU A 93 5.70 7.01 6.37
C LEU A 93 7.07 7.26 5.76
N THR A 94 7.80 6.19 5.43
CA THR A 94 9.11 6.30 4.79
C THR A 94 8.99 6.90 3.40
N GLU A 95 8.06 6.42 2.58
CA GLU A 95 7.81 7.00 1.25
C GLU A 95 7.50 8.49 1.34
N MET A 96 6.62 8.87 2.28
CA MET A 96 6.27 10.27 2.52
C MET A 96 7.46 11.10 3.00
N PHE A 97 8.30 10.55 3.87
CA PHE A 97 9.52 11.21 4.33
C PHE A 97 10.50 11.44 3.19
N LEU A 98 10.77 10.42 2.38
CA LEU A 98 11.67 10.51 1.23
C LEU A 98 11.18 11.56 0.22
N ALA A 99 9.90 11.54 -0.13
CA ALA A 99 9.33 12.49 -1.06
C ALA A 99 9.36 13.93 -0.50
N ARG A 100 8.85 14.14 0.72
CA ARG A 100 8.61 15.49 1.25
C ARG A 100 9.84 16.14 1.85
N MET A 101 10.68 15.37 2.53
CA MET A 101 11.83 15.91 3.29
C MET A 101 13.13 15.82 2.51
N MET A 102 13.27 14.82 1.63
CA MET A 102 14.49 14.58 0.86
C MET A 102 14.35 14.93 -0.62
N GLY A 103 13.12 15.11 -1.12
CA GLY A 103 12.88 15.53 -2.50
C GLY A 103 13.03 14.43 -3.55
N PHE A 104 12.94 13.15 -3.14
CA PHE A 104 12.89 12.04 -4.09
C PHE A 104 11.59 12.07 -4.91
N GLY A 105 11.68 11.61 -6.16
CA GLY A 105 10.50 11.40 -6.99
C GLY A 105 9.62 10.29 -6.40
N TRP A 106 8.30 10.44 -6.49
CA TRP A 106 7.35 9.39 -6.09
C TRP A 106 7.56 8.04 -6.82
N GLU A 107 8.26 8.03 -7.95
CA GLU A 107 8.66 6.82 -8.69
C GLU A 107 9.89 6.12 -8.08
N GLU A 108 10.62 6.78 -7.19
CA GLU A 108 11.87 6.29 -6.60
C GLU A 108 11.70 5.83 -5.14
N VAL A 109 10.70 6.38 -4.44
CA VAL A 109 10.56 6.19 -2.99
C VAL A 109 10.27 4.74 -2.58
N HIS A 110 9.59 3.96 -3.43
CA HIS A 110 9.13 2.62 -3.09
C HIS A 110 10.31 1.67 -2.76
N GLU A 111 11.28 1.57 -3.67
CA GLU A 111 12.43 0.67 -3.52
C GLU A 111 13.31 1.01 -2.31
N ILE A 112 13.38 2.30 -1.94
CA ILE A 112 14.10 2.75 -0.75
C ILE A 112 13.28 2.47 0.51
N ALA A 113 11.97 2.67 0.46
CA ALA A 113 11.08 2.41 1.59
C ALA A 113 11.05 0.93 1.97
N GLU A 114 11.07 0.01 0.99
CA GLU A 114 11.19 -1.45 1.21
C GLU A 114 12.45 -1.82 2.03
N GLN A 115 13.54 -1.07 1.91
CA GLN A 115 14.76 -1.33 2.67
C GLN A 115 14.69 -0.81 4.11
N ILE A 116 14.01 0.33 4.30
CA ILE A 116 13.96 1.05 5.58
C ILE A 116 12.85 0.53 6.48
N GLU A 117 11.71 0.09 5.94
CA GLU A 117 10.53 -0.31 6.72
C GLU A 117 10.81 -1.44 7.74
N HIS A 118 11.81 -2.27 7.45
CA HIS A 118 12.20 -3.41 8.28
C HIS A 118 13.02 -3.02 9.53
N ILE A 119 13.31 -1.73 9.70
CA ILE A 119 13.87 -1.20 10.95
C ILE A 119 12.89 -1.49 12.10
N GLN A 120 13.42 -2.02 13.20
CA GLN A 120 12.61 -2.47 14.35
C GLN A 120 12.35 -1.35 15.37
N SER A 121 12.99 -0.19 15.19
CA SER A 121 12.84 0.95 16.10
C SER A 121 11.52 1.67 15.86
N THR A 122 10.50 1.41 16.70
CA THR A 122 9.25 2.19 16.68
C THR A 122 9.51 3.69 16.84
N LYS A 123 10.44 4.06 17.71
CA LYS A 123 10.84 5.47 17.93
C LYS A 123 11.33 6.18 16.66
N PHE A 124 11.95 5.44 15.74
CA PHE A 124 12.40 5.99 14.45
C PHE A 124 11.20 6.43 13.60
N PHE A 125 10.20 5.56 13.46
CA PHE A 125 9.00 5.86 12.68
C PHE A 125 8.06 6.83 13.38
N ASP A 126 7.96 6.79 14.71
CA ASP A 126 7.20 7.78 15.48
C ASP A 126 7.76 9.18 15.28
N LYS A 127 9.10 9.33 15.29
CA LYS A 127 9.73 10.63 15.03
C LYS A 127 9.56 11.07 13.58
N MET A 128 9.61 10.13 12.64
CA MET A 128 9.33 10.38 11.23
C MET A 128 7.90 10.91 11.02
N ASP A 129 6.91 10.28 11.64
CA ASP A 129 5.50 10.71 11.60
C ASP A 129 5.31 12.11 12.19
N GLU A 130 5.96 12.40 13.33
CA GLU A 130 5.97 13.73 13.96
C GLU A 130 6.59 14.79 13.04
N LEU A 131 7.77 14.51 12.44
CA LEU A 131 8.45 15.43 11.52
C LEU A 131 7.63 15.73 10.27
N LEU A 132 6.86 14.75 9.80
CA LEU A 132 5.92 14.91 8.70
C LEU A 132 4.63 15.65 9.10
N GLY A 133 4.39 15.88 10.39
CA GLY A 133 3.17 16.50 10.88
C GLY A 133 1.94 15.59 10.82
N PHE A 134 2.12 14.29 11.09
CA PHE A 134 1.05 13.28 11.13
C PHE A 134 0.25 13.13 9.83
N PRO A 135 0.92 12.90 8.68
CA PRO A 135 0.26 12.77 7.39
C PRO A 135 -0.77 11.64 7.39
N LYS A 136 -1.84 11.81 6.60
CA LYS A 136 -2.89 10.80 6.43
C LYS A 136 -2.73 9.96 5.18
N PHE A 137 -1.89 10.39 4.24
CA PHE A 137 -1.67 9.73 2.96
C PHE A 137 -0.18 9.71 2.64
N ASP A 138 0.26 8.71 1.88
CA ASP A 138 1.58 8.62 1.27
C ASP A 138 1.66 9.49 -0.01
N PRO A 139 2.83 9.58 -0.67
CA PRO A 139 3.02 10.39 -1.89
C PRO A 139 2.17 9.95 -3.08
N HIS A 140 1.57 8.76 -3.03
CA HIS A 140 0.70 8.22 -4.08
C HIS A 140 -0.79 8.36 -3.75
N GLY A 141 -1.12 8.96 -2.59
CA GLY A 141 -2.48 9.22 -2.13
C GLY A 141 -3.10 8.03 -1.40
N SER A 142 -2.31 7.02 -1.08
CA SER A 142 -2.71 5.82 -0.34
C SER A 142 -2.72 6.10 1.17
N PRO A 143 -3.72 5.61 1.93
CA PRO A 143 -3.94 6.03 3.32
C PRO A 143 -2.88 5.47 4.27
N ILE A 144 -2.30 6.29 5.15
CA ILE A 144 -1.36 5.82 6.17
C ILE A 144 -2.18 5.21 7.32
N PRO A 145 -1.99 3.91 7.68
CA PRO A 145 -2.62 3.33 8.86
C PRO A 145 -2.27 4.13 10.11
N ASP A 146 -3.18 4.27 11.07
CA ASP A 146 -2.89 4.95 12.34
C ASP A 146 -2.03 4.10 13.30
N ILE A 147 -1.73 4.62 14.49
CA ILE A 147 -0.92 3.92 15.51
C ILE A 147 -1.56 2.62 16.02
N ASN A 148 -2.85 2.41 15.76
CA ASN A 148 -3.55 1.17 16.09
C ASN A 148 -3.66 0.22 14.89
N GLY A 149 -3.09 0.59 13.73
CA GLY A 149 -3.19 -0.15 12.49
C GLY A 149 -4.52 0.05 11.75
N LYS A 150 -5.33 1.04 12.13
CA LYS A 150 -6.60 1.30 11.46
C LYS A 150 -6.37 2.10 10.18
N VAL A 151 -6.89 1.60 9.07
CA VAL A 151 -6.89 2.27 7.76
C VAL A 151 -8.26 2.88 7.50
N VAL A 152 -8.29 4.18 7.18
CA VAL A 152 -9.50 4.87 6.72
C VAL A 152 -9.34 5.15 5.24
N SER A 153 -9.90 4.28 4.40
CA SER A 153 -9.82 4.43 2.95
C SER A 153 -10.92 5.40 2.46
N PRO A 154 -10.55 6.50 1.80
CA PRO A 154 -11.52 7.36 1.13
C PRO A 154 -12.19 6.64 -0.03
N LYS A 155 -13.44 7.01 -0.33
CA LYS A 155 -14.18 6.49 -1.48
C LYS A 155 -13.93 7.38 -2.70
N TYR A 156 -12.86 7.09 -3.42
CA TYR A 156 -12.60 7.72 -4.72
C TYR A 156 -13.26 6.95 -5.86
N LYS A 157 -13.49 7.65 -6.98
CA LYS A 157 -13.93 7.01 -8.23
C LYS A 157 -12.74 6.83 -9.16
N SER A 158 -12.78 5.83 -10.03
CA SER A 158 -11.85 5.78 -11.15
C SER A 158 -12.13 6.92 -12.12
N LEU A 159 -11.09 7.49 -12.73
CA LEU A 159 -11.24 8.49 -13.80
C LEU A 159 -12.05 7.93 -14.98
N THR A 160 -11.96 6.62 -15.25
CA THR A 160 -12.76 5.95 -16.29
C THR A 160 -14.26 6.11 -16.09
N GLU A 161 -14.73 6.27 -14.85
CA GLU A 161 -16.15 6.41 -14.50
C GLU A 161 -16.67 7.86 -14.66
N ILE A 162 -15.78 8.81 -14.93
CA ILE A 162 -16.12 10.23 -15.00
C ILE A 162 -16.67 10.59 -16.37
N ALA A 163 -17.78 11.34 -16.36
CA ALA A 163 -18.43 11.82 -17.57
C ALA A 163 -17.64 12.96 -18.24
N SER A 164 -17.67 13.00 -19.57
CA SER A 164 -17.12 14.12 -20.34
C SER A 164 -17.76 15.45 -19.95
N GLY A 165 -16.97 16.52 -19.97
CA GLY A 165 -17.33 17.85 -19.46
C GLY A 165 -17.08 18.05 -17.96
N SER A 166 -16.74 17.00 -17.22
CA SER A 166 -16.45 17.11 -15.78
C SER A 166 -15.03 17.58 -15.50
N VAL A 167 -14.87 18.28 -14.38
CA VAL A 167 -13.57 18.66 -13.81
C VAL A 167 -13.43 17.95 -12.47
N VAL A 168 -12.34 17.21 -12.30
CA VAL A 168 -12.04 16.40 -11.10
C VAL A 168 -10.61 16.61 -10.65
N ARG A 169 -10.25 16.18 -9.44
CA ARG A 169 -8.85 16.17 -8.98
C ARG A 169 -8.31 14.77 -8.82
N LEU A 170 -7.05 14.57 -9.19
CA LEU A 170 -6.35 13.31 -8.88
C LEU A 170 -6.08 13.25 -7.38
N MET A 171 -6.58 12.22 -6.71
CA MET A 171 -6.47 12.06 -5.27
C MET A 171 -5.57 10.90 -4.86
N ALA A 172 -5.56 9.82 -5.66
CA ALA A 172 -4.71 8.67 -5.42
C ALA A 172 -4.43 7.89 -6.71
N ILE A 173 -3.48 6.97 -6.63
CA ILE A 173 -3.13 6.07 -7.72
C ILE A 173 -3.32 4.61 -7.28
N GLY A 174 -3.95 3.82 -8.13
CA GLY A 174 -4.20 2.38 -7.90
C GLY A 174 -3.02 1.47 -8.25
N ASP A 175 -1.94 2.00 -8.82
CA ASP A 175 -0.73 1.28 -9.23
C ASP A 175 0.52 2.15 -9.00
N SER A 176 1.36 1.75 -8.05
CA SER A 176 2.61 2.46 -7.73
C SER A 176 3.85 1.91 -8.47
N SER A 177 3.66 1.15 -9.56
CA SER A 177 4.78 0.69 -10.39
C SER A 177 5.58 1.86 -10.98
N GLN A 178 6.90 1.69 -11.01
CA GLN A 178 7.82 2.71 -11.49
C GLN A 178 7.50 3.13 -12.93
N GLU A 179 7.18 2.18 -13.82
CA GLU A 179 6.85 2.46 -15.21
C GLU A 179 5.58 3.31 -15.34
N PHE A 180 4.57 3.04 -14.51
CA PHE A 180 3.33 3.82 -14.54
C PHE A 180 3.54 5.24 -14.01
N LEU A 181 4.29 5.39 -12.91
CA LEU A 181 4.59 6.70 -12.34
C LEU A 181 5.46 7.56 -13.29
N GLN A 182 6.44 6.95 -13.97
CA GLN A 182 7.22 7.63 -15.03
C GLN A 182 6.34 8.04 -16.22
N TYR A 183 5.38 7.20 -16.61
CA TYR A 183 4.39 7.55 -17.63
C TYR A 183 3.58 8.79 -17.20
N LEU A 184 3.11 8.86 -15.94
CA LEU A 184 2.39 10.02 -15.42
C LEU A 184 3.25 11.29 -15.39
N ASN A 185 4.51 11.19 -14.97
CA ASN A 185 5.49 12.29 -15.02
C ASN A 185 5.63 12.85 -16.44
N SER A 186 5.72 11.97 -17.46
CA SER A 186 5.81 12.38 -18.88
C SER A 186 4.58 13.14 -19.39
N LYS A 187 3.44 13.00 -18.71
CA LYS A 187 2.18 13.70 -19.01
C LYS A 187 1.91 14.87 -18.05
N ASN A 188 2.87 15.20 -17.17
CA ASN A 188 2.73 16.20 -16.12
C ASN A 188 1.53 15.94 -15.18
N ILE A 189 1.21 14.67 -14.95
CA ILE A 189 0.13 14.24 -14.04
C ILE A 189 0.74 13.98 -12.66
N HIS A 190 0.25 14.68 -11.65
CA HIS A 190 0.67 14.55 -10.26
C HIS A 190 -0.57 14.64 -9.35
N LEU A 191 -0.42 14.22 -8.08
CA LEU A 191 -1.52 14.35 -7.11
C LEU A 191 -2.02 15.79 -7.02
N THR A 192 -3.31 15.93 -6.73
CA THR A 192 -4.08 17.18 -6.66
C THR A 192 -4.23 17.93 -7.98
N ALA A 193 -3.61 17.46 -9.07
CA ALA A 193 -3.78 18.04 -10.38
C ALA A 193 -5.26 18.02 -10.79
N GLU A 194 -5.71 19.14 -11.34
CA GLU A 194 -7.03 19.26 -11.93
C GLU A 194 -7.04 18.58 -13.30
N ILE A 195 -8.04 17.72 -13.51
CA ILE A 195 -8.23 16.95 -14.74
C ILE A 195 -9.59 17.33 -15.31
N ASN A 196 -9.59 17.96 -16.48
CA ASN A 196 -10.79 18.23 -17.26
C ASN A 196 -11.00 17.12 -18.30
N VAL A 197 -12.10 16.38 -18.19
CA VAL A 197 -12.44 15.30 -19.11
C VAL A 197 -13.10 15.87 -20.35
N LEU A 198 -12.40 15.87 -21.49
CA LEU A 198 -12.92 16.47 -22.73
C LEU A 198 -13.79 15.51 -23.52
N SER A 199 -13.33 14.27 -23.70
CA SER A 199 -14.08 13.24 -24.42
C SER A 199 -13.71 11.84 -23.92
N LYS A 200 -14.61 10.88 -24.15
CA LYS A 200 -14.39 9.46 -23.93
C LYS A 200 -14.83 8.68 -25.17
N GLU A 201 -13.91 7.95 -25.76
CA GLU A 201 -14.16 7.14 -26.95
C GLU A 201 -14.96 5.88 -26.57
N ALA A 202 -16.02 5.60 -27.31
CA ALA A 202 -16.91 4.47 -27.01
C ALA A 202 -16.29 3.11 -27.35
N PHE A 203 -15.37 3.06 -28.31
CA PHE A 203 -14.81 1.82 -28.82
C PHE A 203 -13.83 1.14 -27.84
N ASP A 204 -12.85 1.88 -27.33
CA ASP A 204 -11.78 1.36 -26.47
C ASP A 204 -11.75 1.99 -25.07
N GLY A 205 -12.59 3.00 -24.82
CA GLY A 205 -12.65 3.70 -23.54
C GLY A 205 -11.51 4.69 -23.32
N ASN A 206 -10.71 5.02 -24.34
CA ASN A 206 -9.69 6.07 -24.22
C ASN A 206 -10.34 7.41 -23.88
N MET A 207 -9.67 8.20 -23.06
CA MET A 207 -10.13 9.51 -22.63
C MET A 207 -9.18 10.58 -23.11
N THR A 208 -9.73 11.62 -23.75
CA THR A 208 -8.98 12.86 -23.97
C THR A 208 -9.21 13.76 -22.78
N VAL A 209 -8.14 14.12 -22.08
CA VAL A 209 -8.19 14.96 -20.88
C VAL A 209 -7.27 16.15 -21.02
N ARG A 210 -7.57 17.23 -20.31
CA ARG A 210 -6.64 18.34 -20.09
C ARG A 210 -6.19 18.32 -18.64
N ILE A 211 -4.88 18.31 -18.43
CA ILE A 211 -4.27 18.39 -17.10
C ILE A 211 -3.92 19.85 -16.85
N GLN A 212 -4.52 20.45 -15.82
CA GLN A 212 -4.40 21.88 -15.52
C GLN A 212 -4.66 22.75 -16.78
N GLU A 213 -3.79 23.72 -17.06
CA GLU A 213 -3.84 24.60 -18.26
C GLU A 213 -3.05 24.03 -19.45
N GLY A 214 -2.68 22.75 -19.40
CA GLY A 214 -1.87 22.09 -20.42
C GLY A 214 -2.60 21.82 -21.75
N LYS A 215 -1.87 21.19 -22.68
CA LYS A 215 -2.46 20.67 -23.91
C LYS A 215 -3.29 19.41 -23.60
N PRO A 216 -4.35 19.13 -24.37
CA PRO A 216 -5.06 17.86 -24.29
C PRO A 216 -4.11 16.67 -24.49
N VAL A 217 -4.28 15.63 -23.69
CA VAL A 217 -3.56 14.35 -23.77
C VAL A 217 -4.56 13.21 -23.83
N VAL A 218 -4.24 12.17 -24.59
CA VAL A 218 -5.02 10.93 -24.63
C VAL A 218 -4.45 9.96 -23.60
N LEU A 219 -5.33 9.46 -22.72
CA LEU A 219 -5.03 8.42 -21.74
C LEU A 219 -5.83 7.17 -22.11
N SER A 220 -5.18 6.01 -22.01
CA SER A 220 -5.86 4.74 -22.26
C SER A 220 -6.84 4.40 -21.13
N LYS A 221 -7.80 3.52 -21.41
CA LYS A 221 -8.65 2.95 -20.35
C LYS A 221 -7.82 2.32 -19.21
N ILE A 222 -6.73 1.64 -19.56
CA ILE A 222 -5.82 1.01 -18.58
C ILE A 222 -5.21 2.05 -17.63
N ALA A 223 -4.79 3.21 -18.15
CA ALA A 223 -4.25 4.28 -17.33
C ALA A 223 -5.33 4.93 -16.47
N THR A 224 -6.48 5.26 -17.07
CA THR A 224 -7.59 5.94 -16.38
C THR A 224 -8.26 5.08 -15.32
N ASP A 225 -8.26 3.76 -15.46
CA ASP A 225 -8.73 2.81 -14.43
C ASP A 225 -7.91 2.95 -13.13
N LYS A 226 -6.62 3.31 -13.24
CA LYS A 226 -5.68 3.43 -12.11
C LYS A 226 -5.61 4.84 -11.51
N LEU A 227 -6.29 5.82 -12.11
CA LEU A 227 -6.33 7.19 -11.59
C LEU A 227 -7.58 7.36 -10.73
N LEU A 228 -7.40 7.60 -9.43
CA LEU A 228 -8.50 7.74 -8.48
C LEU A 228 -8.76 9.22 -8.18
N VAL A 229 -10.00 9.65 -8.38
CA VAL A 229 -10.38 11.07 -8.40
C VAL A 229 -11.53 11.39 -7.46
N SER A 230 -11.65 12.68 -7.11
CA SER A 230 -12.78 13.30 -6.41
C SER A 230 -13.45 14.38 -7.25
#